data_AF-A0A412PD14-F1
#
_entry.id   AF-A0A412PD14-F1
#
_cell.length_a   1.000
_cell.length_b   1.000
_cell.length_c   1.000
_cell.angle_alpha   90.00
_cell.angle_beta   90.00
_cell.angle_gamma   90.00
#
_symmetry.space_group_name_H-M   'P 1'
#
loop_
_entity.id
_entity.type
_entity.pdbx_description
1 polymer ?
#
loop_
_entity_poly.entity_id
_entity_poly.type
_entity_poly.pdbx_seq_one_letter_code
_entity_poly.pdbx_strand_id
1 'polypeptide(L)' 'MKVNERLKNYIEHIGIKQRVIAEKTGFSENKVSQTLNGRRVISAEELEIYCNALKNTPNDIYQFNGCQES' A
#
# COMPACT_ATOMS: atom_id res chain seq x y z
N MET A 1 3.77 -13.59 2.90
CA MET A 1 3.70 -12.13 2.64
C MET A 1 2.28 -11.66 2.90
N LYS A 2 2.09 -10.70 3.81
CA LYS A 2 0.76 -10.09 4.05
C LYS A 2 0.43 -9.06 2.97
N VAL A 3 -0.85 -8.73 2.77
CA VAL A 3 -1.28 -7.71 1.79
C VAL A 3 -0.63 -6.34 2.08
N ASN A 4 -0.39 -6.06 3.36
CA ASN A 4 0.31 -4.88 3.86
C ASN A 4 1.73 -4.76 3.30
N GLU A 5 2.51 -5.84 3.36
CA GLU A 5 3.87 -5.88 2.84
C GLU A 5 3.86 -5.77 1.31
N ARG A 6 2.90 -6.42 0.64
CA ARG A 6 2.75 -6.31 -0.81
C ARG A 6 2.47 -4.89 -1.23
N LEU A 7 1.55 -4.22 -0.55
CA LEU A 7 1.21 -2.82 -0.78
C LEU A 7 2.43 -1.93 -0.55
N LYS A 8 3.17 -2.14 0.54
CA LYS A 8 4.41 -1.40 0.82
C LYS A 8 5.44 -1.57 -0.30
N ASN A 9 5.72 -2.81 -0.69
CA ASN A 9 6.70 -3.08 -1.74
C ASN A 9 6.24 -2.52 -3.09
N TYR A 10 4.94 -2.57 -3.39
CA TYR A 10 4.38 -1.98 -4.60
C TYR A 10 4.59 -0.45 -4.61
N ILE A 11 4.32 0.21 -3.48
CA ILE A 11 4.55 1.66 -3.30
C ILE A 11 6.02 2.03 -3.50
N GLU A 12 6.93 1.23 -2.94
CA GLU A 12 8.38 1.42 -3.10
C GLU A 12 8.80 1.18 -4.55
N HIS A 13 8.24 0.17 -5.22
CA HIS A 13 8.52 -0.18 -6.62
C HIS A 13 8.13 0.93 -7.60
N ILE A 14 6.95 1.54 -7.42
CA ILE A 14 6.51 2.67 -8.25
C ILE A 14 7.14 4.02 -7.85
N GLY A 15 7.95 4.04 -6.77
CA GLY A 15 8.67 5.22 -6.31
C GLY A 15 7.80 6.31 -5.68
N ILE A 16 6.62 5.98 -5.17
CA ILE A 16 5.73 6.97 -4.54
C ILE A 16 6.03 7.09 -3.05
N LYS A 17 6.20 8.34 -2.58
CA LYS A 17 6.41 8.61 -1.14
C LYS A 17 5.13 8.38 -0.34
N GLN A 18 5.27 7.84 0.87
CA GLN A 18 4.15 7.62 1.80
C GLN A 18 3.34 8.89 2.08
N ARG A 19 3.99 10.06 2.11
CA ARG A 19 3.35 11.38 2.20
C ARG A 19 2.32 11.63 1.10
N VAL A 20 2.70 11.35 -0.13
CA VAL A 20 1.83 11.54 -1.30
C VAL A 20 0.62 10.60 -1.22
N ILE A 21 0.81 9.40 -0.70
CA ILE A 21 -0.30 8.45 -0.48
C ILE A 21 -1.23 8.96 0.59
N ALA A 22 -0.70 9.40 1.73
CA ALA A 22 -1.48 9.99 2.82
C ALA A 22 -2.35 11.15 2.31
N GLU A 23 -1.80 12.05 1.49
CA GLU A 23 -2.53 13.15 0.86
C GLU A 23 -3.62 12.66 -0.11
N LYS A 24 -3.32 11.66 -0.95
CA LYS A 24 -4.27 11.11 -1.93
C LYS A 24 -5.40 10.30 -1.30
N THR A 25 -5.12 9.58 -0.22
CA THR A 25 -6.12 8.76 0.49
C THR A 25 -6.87 9.55 1.56
N GLY A 26 -6.42 10.75 1.91
CA GLY A 26 -6.91 11.50 3.06
C GLY A 26 -6.58 10.86 4.42
N PHE A 27 -5.56 9.99 4.46
CA PHE A 27 -5.13 9.34 5.69
C PHE A 27 -3.96 10.12 6.32
N SER A 28 -3.80 10.00 7.64
CA SER A 28 -2.61 10.53 8.29
C SER A 28 -1.37 9.70 7.94
N GLU A 29 -0.19 10.34 7.82
CA GLU A 29 1.08 9.65 7.57
C GLU A 29 1.34 8.50 8.56
N ASN A 30 0.98 8.69 9.83
CA ASN A 30 1.10 7.66 10.86
C ASN A 30 0.20 6.44 10.57
N LYS A 31 -1.03 6.67 10.09
CA LYS A 31 -1.95 5.60 9.73
C LYS A 31 -1.40 4.78 8.57
N VAL A 32 -0.95 5.46 7.51
CA VAL A 32 -0.30 4.83 6.36
C VAL A 32 0.92 4.01 6.81
N SER A 33 1.81 4.59 7.60
CA SER A 33 2.99 3.89 8.11
C SER A 33 2.63 2.63 8.93
N GLN A 34 1.63 2.71 9.81
CA GLN A 34 1.20 1.54 10.59
C GLN A 34 0.58 0.45 9.71
N THR A 35 -0.19 0.83 8.68
CA THR A 35 -0.74 -0.10 7.69
C THR A 35 0.38 -0.79 6.92
N LEU A 36 1.32 -0.04 6.35
CA LEU A 36 2.42 -0.55 5.53
C LEU A 36 3.41 -1.42 6.32
N ASN A 37 3.63 -1.11 7.60
CA ASN A 37 4.47 -1.92 8.49
C ASN A 37 3.73 -3.14 9.08
N GLY A 38 2.49 -3.41 8.68
CA GLY A 38 1.75 -4.58 9.15
C GLY A 38 1.33 -4.51 10.63
N ARG A 39 1.40 -3.33 11.26
CA ARG A 39 0.95 -3.10 12.65
C ARG A 39 -0.57 -3.04 12.79
N ARG A 40 -1.28 -2.89 11.67
CA ARG A 40 -2.74 -2.89 11.58
C ARG A 40 -3.21 -3.82 10.47
N VAL A 41 -4.36 -4.44 10.68
CA VAL A 41 -5.08 -5.14 9.61
C VAL A 41 -5.71 -4.08 8.71
N ILE A 42 -5.52 -4.21 7.39
CA ILE A 42 -6.17 -3.34 6.41
C ILE A 42 -7.54 -3.94 6.10
N SER A 43 -8.59 -3.12 6.12
CA SER A 43 -9.91 -3.54 5.67
C SER A 43 -9.99 -3.51 4.13
N ALA A 44 -10.96 -4.22 3.55
CA ALA A 44 -11.20 -4.19 2.10
C ALA A 44 -11.44 -2.75 1.59
N GLU A 45 -12.27 -1.98 2.31
CA GLU A 45 -12.54 -0.56 1.99
C GLU A 45 -11.27 0.30 2.01
N GLU A 46 -10.40 0.10 3.00
CA GLU A 46 -9.13 0.84 3.06
C GLU A 46 -8.22 0.46 1.90
N LEU A 47 -8.12 -0.82 1.59
CA LEU A 47 -7.34 -1.31 0.46
C LEU A 47 -7.83 -0.71 -0.85
N GLU A 48 -9.15 -0.60 -1.06
CA GLU A 48 -9.73 0.07 -2.23
C GLU A 48 -9.35 1.55 -2.29
N ILE A 49 -9.37 2.27 -1.16
CA ILE A 49 -8.94 3.67 -1.09
C ILE A 49 -7.46 3.81 -1.50
N TYR A 50 -6.59 2.93 -0.99
CA TYR A 50 -5.18 2.91 -1.39
C TYR A 50 -5.02 2.63 -2.89
N CYS A 51 -5.73 1.62 -3.41
CA CYS A 51 -5.71 1.26 -4.82
C CYS A 51 -6.18 2.41 -5.70
N ASN A 52 -7.25 3.11 -5.31
CA ASN A 52 -7.76 4.27 -6.02
C ASN A 52 -6.76 5.44 -6.02
N ALA A 53 -6.11 5.71 -4.88
CA ALA A 53 -5.05 6.73 -4.77
C ALA A 53 -3.86 6.44 -5.69
N LEU A 54 -3.51 5.17 -5.83
CA LEU A 54 -2.39 4.66 -6.60
C LEU A 54 -2.76 4.31 -8.05
N LYS A 55 -4.03 4.46 -8.44
CA LYS A 55 -4.59 4.07 -9.75
C LYS A 55 -4.31 2.61 -10.14
N ASN A 56 -4.31 1.71 -9.17
CA ASN A 56 -4.19 0.27 -9.40
C ASN A 56 -5.43 -0.47 -8.90
N THR A 57 -5.48 -1.78 -9.15
CA THR A 57 -6.53 -2.64 -8.62
C THR A 57 -6.02 -3.38 -7.38
N PRO A 58 -6.90 -3.85 -6.48
CA PRO A 58 -6.49 -4.72 -5.38
C PRO A 58 -5.81 -5.99 -5.91
N ASN A 59 -6.23 -6.48 -7.07
CA ASN A 59 -5.63 -7.65 -7.71
C ASN A 59 -4.14 -7.43 -8.04
N ASP A 60 -3.75 -6.23 -8.48
CA ASP A 60 -2.34 -5.86 -8.68
C ASP A 60 -1.53 -6.06 -7.40
N ILE A 61 -2.05 -5.59 -6.26
CA ILE A 61 -1.41 -5.77 -4.95
C ILE A 61 -1.38 -7.24 -4.53
N TYR A 62 -2.43 -8.01 -4.81
CA TYR A 62 -2.47 -9.44 -4.48
C TYR A 62 -1.53 -10.29 -5.34
N GLN A 63 -1.30 -9.89 -6.59
CA GLN A 63 -0.38 -10.54 -7.51
C GLN A 63 1.07 -10.05 -7.35
N PHE A 64 1.27 -8.91 -6.70
CA PHE A 64 2.60 -8.39 -6.43
C PHE A 64 3.34 -9.28 -5.42
N ASN A 65 4.29 -10.06 -5.92
CA ASN A 65 5.11 -10.96 -5.10
C ASN A 65 6.41 -10.32 -4.60
N GLY A 66 6.59 -9.01 -4.80
CA GLY A 66 7.83 -8.31 -4.49
C GLY A 66 8.90 -8.57 -5.55
N CYS A 67 9.75 -7.57 -5.78
CA CYS A 67 11.01 -7.78 -6.48
C CYS A 67 11.87 -8.65 -5.54
N GLN A 68 11.90 -9.96 -5.74
CA GLN A 68 13.02 -10.76 -5.27
C GLN A 68 14.20 -10.36 -6.16
N GLU A 69 14.90 -9.31 -5.77
CA GLU A 69 16.26 -9.12 -6.26
C GLU A 69 17.10 -10.28 -5.71
N SER A 70 17.79 -10.94 -6.64
CA SER A 70 18.50 -12.22 -6.49
C SER A 70 19.65 -12.18 -5.49
#